data_AF-A0A3A0B263-F1
#
_entry.id   AF-A0A3A0B263-F1
#
_cell.length_a   1.000
_cell.length_b   1.000
_cell.length_c   1.000
_cell.angle_alpha   90.00
_cell.angle_beta   90.00
_cell.angle_gamma   90.00
#
_symmetry.space_group_name_H-M   'P 1'
#
loop_
_entity.id
_entity.type
_entity.pdbx_description
1 polymer ?
#
loop_
_entity_poly.entity_id
_entity_poly.type
_entity_poly.pdbx_seq_one_letter_code
_entity_poly.pdbx_strand_id
1 'polypeptide(L)'
;MKLMYINGRFVPSDSDETIAVLDPATEEVIDTVPNGNEADARKAIAAAKAAFADWQWLPGIERTKLLQEAAHKMHHHSDELAQLLSWEEGKPICESQEEMEWMIGTFNYYAEMARTYRGRVLAPADRNQFNFVIKEPYGVVACIVPFNFPLLLMAWKVAPALAAGNTVIIKPADQTPLSTLRLAETVFDHFPPGVINILTGNGPRVAEPLVTHKDVPVIAFTGSTAVGQRIARLA
;
A
#
# COMPACT_ATOMS: atom_id res chain seq x y z
N MET A 1 14.96 -6.88 -13.85
CA MET A 1 14.23 -7.84 -13.02
C MET A 1 14.13 -7.26 -11.63
N LYS A 2 13.03 -6.57 -11.33
CA LYS A 2 12.79 -6.08 -9.97
C LYS A 2 12.41 -7.25 -9.06
N LEU A 3 12.64 -7.07 -7.76
CA LEU A 3 12.28 -8.02 -6.71
C LEU A 3 11.00 -7.55 -6.00
N MET A 4 10.38 -8.40 -5.19
CA MET A 4 9.29 -7.98 -4.29
C MET A 4 9.86 -7.32 -3.04
N TYR A 5 9.10 -6.47 -2.37
CA TYR A 5 9.54 -5.82 -1.13
C TYR A 5 8.83 -6.45 0.07
N ILE A 6 9.52 -7.27 0.86
CA ILE A 6 8.94 -7.96 2.01
C ILE A 6 9.85 -7.74 3.21
N ASN A 7 9.25 -7.34 4.34
CA ASN A 7 9.93 -7.16 5.61
C ASN A 7 11.18 -6.24 5.52
N GLY A 8 11.04 -5.09 4.84
CA GLY A 8 12.12 -4.12 4.70
C GLY A 8 13.23 -4.51 3.72
N ARG A 9 13.02 -5.54 2.88
CA ARG A 9 14.06 -6.06 1.97
C ARG A 9 13.47 -6.44 0.62
N PHE A 10 14.29 -6.29 -0.41
CA PHE A 10 14.00 -6.83 -1.74
C PHE A 10 14.29 -8.33 -1.78
N VAL A 11 13.29 -9.13 -2.14
CA VAL A 11 13.34 -10.60 -2.13
C VAL A 11 12.80 -11.17 -3.45
N PRO A 12 13.37 -12.29 -3.94
CA PRO A 12 12.78 -13.01 -5.07
C PRO A 12 11.47 -13.67 -4.66
N SER A 13 10.68 -14.03 -5.68
CA SER A 13 9.51 -14.90 -5.51
C SER A 13 9.95 -16.34 -5.26
N ASP A 14 9.12 -17.11 -4.55
CA ASP A 14 9.24 -18.58 -4.51
C ASP A 14 8.82 -19.23 -5.84
N SER A 15 8.31 -18.45 -6.79
CA SER A 15 8.05 -18.86 -8.17
C SER A 15 9.18 -18.40 -9.10
N ASP A 16 9.60 -19.24 -10.02
CA ASP A 16 10.53 -18.88 -11.11
C ASP A 16 9.83 -18.13 -12.26
N GLU A 17 8.54 -17.83 -12.13
CA GLU A 17 7.77 -17.14 -13.16
C GLU A 17 7.93 -15.62 -13.05
N THR A 18 7.94 -14.94 -14.18
CA THR A 18 8.03 -13.48 -14.27
C THR A 18 6.95 -12.91 -15.18
N ILE A 19 6.56 -11.65 -14.93
CA ILE A 19 5.68 -10.86 -15.78
C ILE A 19 6.52 -9.78 -16.46
N ALA A 20 6.40 -9.66 -17.78
CA ALA A 20 6.98 -8.55 -18.53
C ALA A 20 6.11 -7.30 -18.34
N VAL A 21 6.75 -6.18 -18.02
CA VAL A 21 6.14 -4.86 -17.99
C VAL A 21 6.48 -4.18 -19.31
N LEU A 22 5.46 -3.79 -20.05
CA LEU A 22 5.60 -3.24 -21.38
C LEU A 22 5.39 -1.73 -21.34
N ASP A 23 6.10 -1.01 -22.20
CA ASP A 23 5.74 0.35 -22.57
C ASP A 23 4.53 0.28 -23.50
N PRO A 24 3.36 0.78 -23.11
CA PRO A 24 2.16 0.68 -23.95
C PRO A 24 2.22 1.55 -25.22
N ALA A 25 3.17 2.49 -25.33
CA ALA A 25 3.36 3.30 -26.53
C ALA A 25 4.17 2.57 -27.62
N THR A 26 5.03 1.61 -27.23
CA THR A 26 5.96 0.92 -28.12
C THR A 26 5.80 -0.59 -28.14
N GLU A 27 5.10 -1.16 -27.16
CA GLU A 27 5.01 -2.58 -26.83
C GLU A 27 6.36 -3.23 -26.48
N GLU A 28 7.41 -2.43 -26.31
CA GLU A 28 8.73 -2.91 -25.88
C GLU A 28 8.75 -3.23 -24.38
N VAL A 29 9.56 -4.21 -24.00
CA VAL A 29 9.71 -4.59 -22.58
C VAL A 29 10.55 -3.54 -21.87
N ILE A 30 9.97 -2.89 -20.86
CA ILE A 30 10.67 -1.97 -19.95
C ILE A 30 11.52 -2.78 -18.97
N ASP A 31 10.88 -3.74 -18.27
CA ASP A 31 11.52 -4.63 -17.31
C ASP A 31 10.63 -5.85 -17.03
N THR A 32 11.06 -6.72 -16.13
CA THR A 32 10.30 -7.86 -15.60
C THR A 32 10.16 -7.78 -14.09
N VAL A 33 9.02 -8.27 -13.59
CA VAL A 33 8.75 -8.45 -12.16
C VAL A 33 8.41 -9.92 -11.83
N PRO A 34 8.57 -10.38 -10.59
CA PRO A 34 8.24 -11.75 -10.22
C PRO A 34 6.71 -11.96 -10.30
N ASN A 35 6.29 -13.11 -10.81
CA ASN A 35 4.91 -13.57 -10.70
C ASN A 35 4.74 -14.30 -9.35
N GLY A 36 4.47 -13.53 -8.30
CA GLY A 36 4.32 -14.03 -6.94
C GLY A 36 3.22 -15.08 -6.80
N ASN A 37 3.36 -15.91 -5.77
CA ASN A 37 2.46 -17.01 -5.46
C ASN A 37 1.93 -16.92 -4.01
N GLU A 38 1.21 -17.97 -3.59
CA GLU A 38 0.65 -18.06 -2.25
C GLU A 38 1.72 -18.06 -1.13
N ALA A 39 2.89 -18.66 -1.36
CA ALA A 39 3.96 -18.68 -0.38
C ALA A 39 4.52 -17.27 -0.14
N ASP A 40 4.66 -16.47 -1.19
CA ASP A 40 5.07 -15.07 -1.09
C ASP A 40 4.04 -14.23 -0.33
N ALA A 41 2.75 -14.44 -0.62
CA ALA A 41 1.66 -13.79 0.11
C ALA A 41 1.71 -14.14 1.61
N ARG A 42 1.95 -15.41 1.96
CA ARG A 42 2.09 -15.85 3.36
C ARG A 42 3.29 -15.22 4.06
N LYS A 43 4.42 -15.04 3.36
CA LYS A 43 5.60 -14.34 3.92
C LYS A 43 5.29 -12.88 4.22
N ALA A 44 4.62 -12.17 3.31
CA ALA A 44 4.22 -10.78 3.53
C ALA A 44 3.19 -10.65 4.65
N ILE A 45 2.21 -11.56 4.74
CA ILE A 45 1.24 -11.58 5.85
C ILE A 45 1.94 -11.78 7.19
N ALA A 46 2.87 -12.75 7.27
CA ALA A 46 3.62 -13.00 8.50
C ALA A 46 4.46 -11.77 8.91
N ALA A 47 5.13 -11.13 7.96
CA ALA A 47 5.91 -9.91 8.20
C ALA A 47 5.03 -8.74 8.68
N ALA A 48 3.92 -8.48 7.99
CA ALA A 48 2.98 -7.43 8.35
C ALA A 48 2.37 -7.64 9.74
N LYS A 49 1.93 -8.87 10.04
CA LYS A 49 1.38 -9.23 11.34
C LYS A 49 2.40 -9.08 12.46
N ALA A 50 3.65 -9.48 12.24
CA ALA A 50 4.72 -9.31 13.21
C ALA A 50 4.98 -7.81 13.49
N ALA A 51 5.08 -6.99 12.44
CA ALA A 51 5.29 -5.56 12.57
C ALA A 51 4.11 -4.81 13.22
N PHE A 52 2.88 -5.30 13.04
CA PHE A 52 1.67 -4.70 13.61
C PHE A 52 1.71 -4.64 15.14
N ALA A 53 2.35 -5.61 15.80
CA ALA A 53 2.45 -5.66 17.26
C ALA A 53 3.04 -4.37 17.85
N ASP A 54 4.09 -3.82 17.25
CA ASP A 54 4.74 -2.60 17.69
C ASP A 54 4.18 -1.36 16.98
N TRP A 55 3.87 -1.47 15.68
CA TRP A 55 3.41 -0.35 14.87
C TRP A 55 2.11 0.30 15.38
N GLN A 56 1.16 -0.51 15.86
CA GLN A 56 -0.12 -0.03 16.37
C GLN A 56 0.05 0.92 17.57
N TRP A 57 1.09 0.70 18.38
CA TRP A 57 1.39 1.46 19.59
C TRP A 57 2.35 2.61 19.36
N LEU A 58 2.92 2.75 18.16
CA LEU A 58 3.77 3.88 17.83
C LEU A 58 2.98 5.19 18.02
N PRO A 59 3.46 6.16 18.82
CA PRO A 59 2.71 7.38 19.09
C PRO A 59 2.31 8.10 17.80
N GLY A 60 1.12 8.69 17.77
CA GLY A 60 0.60 9.37 16.58
C GLY A 60 1.56 10.43 16.03
N ILE A 61 2.29 11.13 16.90
CA ILE A 61 3.31 12.12 16.50
C ILE A 61 4.50 11.49 15.77
N GLU A 62 4.93 10.28 16.16
CA GLU A 62 6.01 9.56 15.47
C GLU A 62 5.52 8.99 14.14
N ARG A 63 4.27 8.48 14.08
CA ARG A 63 3.64 8.11 12.80
C ARG A 63 3.51 9.30 11.85
N THR A 64 3.14 10.47 12.35
CA THR A 64 3.10 11.72 11.56
C THR A 64 4.47 12.01 10.92
N LYS A 65 5.57 11.93 11.69
CA LYS A 65 6.91 12.17 11.16
C LYS A 65 7.27 11.20 10.03
N LEU A 66 6.96 9.91 10.19
CA LEU A 66 7.24 8.90 9.16
C LEU A 66 6.46 9.15 7.87
N LEU A 67 5.19 9.57 7.98
CA LEU A 67 4.35 9.90 6.82
C LEU A 67 4.78 11.22 6.15
N GLN A 68 5.17 12.23 6.92
CA GLN A 68 5.74 13.48 6.38
C GLN A 68 7.07 13.24 5.67
N GLU A 69 7.94 12.39 6.23
CA GLU A 69 9.19 12.00 5.59
C GLU A 69 8.94 11.25 4.28
N ALA A 70 7.92 10.39 4.23
CA ALA A 70 7.50 9.76 2.98
C ALA A 70 7.07 10.82 1.95
N ALA A 71 6.22 11.78 2.32
CA ALA A 71 5.80 12.86 1.44
C ALA A 71 6.99 13.72 0.95
N HIS A 72 7.97 13.98 1.82
CA HIS A 72 9.18 14.71 1.48
C HIS A 72 10.04 13.93 0.46
N LYS A 73 10.25 12.63 0.66
CA LYS A 73 10.96 11.76 -0.29
C LYS A 73 10.21 11.63 -1.62
N MET A 74 8.88 11.53 -1.59
CA MET A 74 8.05 11.54 -2.81
C MET A 74 8.26 12.82 -3.61
N HIS A 75 8.27 13.98 -2.94
CA HIS A 75 8.56 15.25 -3.60
C HIS A 75 9.99 15.28 -4.17
N HIS A 76 10.98 14.78 -3.43
CA HIS A 76 12.37 14.72 -3.90
C HIS A 76 12.55 13.85 -5.16
N HIS A 77 11.82 12.74 -5.25
CA HIS A 77 11.87 11.80 -6.37
C HIS A 77 10.73 12.01 -7.39
N SER A 78 10.03 13.15 -7.35
CA SER A 78 8.77 13.32 -8.10
C SER A 78 8.93 13.17 -9.61
N ASP A 79 9.94 13.83 -10.19
CA ASP A 79 10.18 13.78 -11.64
C ASP A 79 10.54 12.36 -12.11
N GLU A 80 11.35 11.66 -11.33
CA GLU A 80 11.78 10.29 -11.62
C GLU A 80 10.59 9.32 -11.57
N LEU A 81 9.76 9.42 -10.53
CA LEU A 81 8.57 8.59 -10.34
C LEU A 81 7.51 8.88 -11.42
N ALA A 82 7.30 10.16 -11.77
CA ALA A 82 6.38 10.54 -12.84
C ALA A 82 6.84 10.02 -14.21
N GLN A 83 8.15 10.06 -14.49
CA GLN A 83 8.70 9.52 -15.74
C GLN A 83 8.52 8.00 -15.82
N LEU A 84 8.83 7.28 -14.74
CA LEU A 84 8.64 5.83 -14.68
C LEU A 84 7.17 5.45 -14.81
N LEU A 85 6.28 6.20 -14.16
CA LEU A 85 4.84 5.98 -14.24
C LEU A 85 4.32 6.18 -15.66
N SER A 86 4.70 7.28 -16.32
CA SER A 86 4.35 7.51 -17.72
C SER A 86 4.85 6.41 -18.65
N TRP A 87 6.04 5.84 -18.38
CA TRP A 87 6.57 4.74 -19.19
C TRP A 87 5.76 3.46 -19.04
N GLU A 88 5.45 3.01 -17.82
CA GLU A 88 4.72 1.74 -17.65
C GLU A 88 3.21 1.85 -17.85
N GLU A 89 2.62 3.04 -17.66
CA GLU A 89 1.17 3.25 -17.78
C GLU A 89 0.76 3.85 -19.12
N GLY A 90 1.58 4.72 -19.71
CA GLY A 90 1.33 5.37 -21.00
C GLY A 90 0.65 6.74 -20.94
N LYS A 91 0.27 7.26 -19.77
CA LYS A 91 -0.30 8.61 -19.67
C LYS A 91 0.74 9.70 -19.98
N PRO A 92 0.35 10.87 -20.51
CA PRO A 92 1.25 11.99 -20.71
C PRO A 92 1.98 12.39 -19.42
N ILE A 93 3.24 12.83 -19.54
CA ILE A 93 4.09 13.16 -18.38
C ILE A 93 3.47 14.20 -17.45
N CYS A 94 2.71 15.17 -17.98
CA CYS A 94 2.02 16.16 -17.16
C CYS A 94 0.93 15.54 -16.26
N GLU A 95 0.22 14.52 -16.74
CA GLU A 95 -0.77 13.80 -15.92
C GLU A 95 -0.09 12.96 -14.83
N SER A 96 1.07 12.34 -15.13
CA SER A 96 1.87 11.64 -14.13
C SER A 96 2.41 12.58 -13.04
N GLN A 97 2.81 13.80 -13.42
CA GLN A 97 3.24 14.83 -12.47
C GLN A 97 2.08 15.28 -11.56
N GLU A 98 0.89 15.50 -12.12
CA GLU A 98 -0.32 15.81 -11.33
C GLU A 98 -0.67 14.66 -10.36
N GLU A 99 -0.53 13.40 -10.79
CA GLU A 99 -0.74 12.23 -9.92
C GLU A 99 0.22 12.24 -8.72
N MET A 100 1.49 12.59 -8.94
CA MET A 100 2.49 12.72 -7.88
C MET A 100 2.12 13.81 -6.87
N GLU A 101 1.65 14.97 -7.33
CA GLU A 101 1.19 16.05 -6.45
C GLU A 101 0.04 15.59 -5.55
N TRP A 102 -0.94 14.88 -6.10
CA TRP A 102 -2.07 14.35 -5.32
C TRP A 102 -1.64 13.25 -4.34
N MET A 103 -0.68 12.40 -4.70
CA MET A 103 -0.09 11.42 -3.79
C MET A 103 0.61 12.11 -2.60
N ILE A 104 1.45 13.12 -2.87
CA ILE A 104 2.16 13.89 -1.83
C ILE A 104 1.15 14.58 -0.90
N GLY A 105 0.13 15.23 -1.48
CA GLY A 105 -0.95 15.87 -0.72
C GLY A 105 -1.70 14.87 0.17
N THR A 106 -1.94 13.65 -0.32
CA THR A 106 -2.60 12.58 0.44
C THR A 106 -1.78 12.17 1.66
N PHE A 107 -0.47 11.93 1.50
CA PHE A 107 0.39 11.54 2.63
C PHE A 107 0.50 12.66 3.67
N ASN A 108 0.64 13.92 3.23
CA ASN A 108 0.64 15.08 4.14
C ASN A 108 -0.67 15.21 4.92
N TYR A 109 -1.82 15.06 4.25
CA TYR A 109 -3.13 15.13 4.89
C TYR A 109 -3.28 14.05 5.98
N TYR A 110 -2.96 12.80 5.65
CA TYR A 110 -3.09 11.69 6.60
C TYR A 110 -2.02 11.71 7.70
N ALA A 111 -0.86 12.32 7.46
CA ALA A 111 0.11 12.59 8.52
C ALA A 111 -0.47 13.51 9.60
N GLU A 112 -1.21 14.55 9.23
CA GLU A 112 -1.91 15.41 10.18
C GLU A 112 -3.09 14.70 10.86
N MET A 113 -3.79 13.81 10.15
CA MET A 113 -4.82 12.98 10.77
C MET A 113 -4.25 12.01 11.80
N ALA A 114 -3.05 11.45 11.60
CA ALA A 114 -2.44 10.48 12.50
C ALA A 114 -2.26 11.01 13.95
N ARG A 115 -2.04 12.32 14.10
CA ARG A 115 -1.92 13.01 15.41
C ARG A 115 -3.23 13.61 15.92
N THR A 116 -4.21 13.84 15.05
CA THR A 116 -5.44 14.57 15.40
C THR A 116 -6.70 13.72 15.45
N TYR A 117 -6.73 12.51 14.89
CA TYR A 117 -7.92 11.68 14.88
C TYR A 117 -8.23 11.16 16.30
N ARG A 118 -9.47 11.37 16.78
CA ARG A 118 -9.85 11.11 18.18
C ARG A 118 -11.08 10.24 18.31
N GLY A 119 -11.12 9.53 19.44
CA GLY A 119 -12.35 9.05 20.05
C GLY A 119 -13.25 10.19 20.56
N ARG A 120 -14.33 9.84 21.26
CA ARG A 120 -15.24 10.83 21.86
C ARG A 120 -15.73 10.37 23.23
N VAL A 121 -15.93 11.32 24.13
CA VAL A 121 -16.66 11.12 25.39
C VAL A 121 -18.13 11.42 25.12
N LEU A 122 -19.01 10.56 25.62
CA LEU A 122 -20.45 10.65 25.43
C LEU A 122 -21.13 11.01 26.74
N ALA A 123 -22.26 11.72 26.65
CA ALA A 123 -23.07 12.00 27.83
C ALA A 123 -23.55 10.68 28.47
N PRO A 124 -23.41 10.52 29.79
CA PRO A 124 -23.95 9.37 30.49
C PRO A 124 -25.47 9.44 30.58
N ALA A 125 -26.14 8.28 30.56
CA ALA A 125 -27.58 8.21 30.79
C ALA A 125 -27.91 8.30 32.30
N ASP A 126 -27.01 7.78 33.15
CA ASP A 126 -27.14 7.79 34.60
C ASP A 126 -25.94 8.45 35.29
N ARG A 127 -26.16 9.03 36.48
CA ARG A 127 -25.16 9.79 37.25
C ARG A 127 -23.84 9.05 37.56
N ASN A 128 -23.84 7.72 37.50
CA ASN A 128 -22.70 6.87 37.85
C ASN A 128 -22.03 6.22 36.63
N GLN A 129 -22.26 6.74 35.42
CA GLN A 129 -21.67 6.22 34.19
C GLN A 129 -20.63 7.18 33.60
N PHE A 130 -19.62 6.62 32.94
CA PHE A 130 -18.68 7.33 32.08
C PHE A 130 -18.59 6.60 30.75
N ASN A 131 -19.04 7.24 29.67
CA ASN A 131 -19.15 6.64 28.35
C ASN A 131 -18.11 7.25 27.42
N PHE A 132 -17.35 6.41 26.73
CA PHE A 132 -16.37 6.85 25.74
C PHE A 132 -16.30 5.88 24.56
N VAL A 133 -15.82 6.39 23.43
CA VAL A 133 -15.56 5.63 22.21
C VAL A 133 -14.09 5.79 21.88
N ILE A 134 -13.37 4.67 21.74
CA ILE A 134 -12.02 4.62 21.21
C ILE A 134 -12.03 4.21 19.74
N LYS A 135 -10.92 4.49 19.06
CA LYS A 135 -10.67 4.09 17.67
C LYS A 135 -9.33 3.39 17.65
N GLU A 136 -9.31 2.17 17.16
CA GLU A 136 -8.15 1.29 17.12
C GLU A 136 -7.92 0.83 15.68
N PRO A 137 -6.66 0.57 15.27
CA PRO A 137 -6.39 -0.04 13.98
C PRO A 137 -6.99 -1.43 13.88
N TYR A 138 -7.32 -1.85 12.66
CA TYR A 138 -7.87 -3.18 12.40
C TYR A 138 -6.79 -4.28 12.36
N GLY A 139 -5.57 -3.97 11.92
CA GLY A 139 -4.51 -4.97 11.76
C GLY A 139 -3.76 -4.83 10.43
N VAL A 140 -3.65 -5.94 9.70
CA VAL A 140 -3.06 -5.97 8.35
C VAL A 140 -4.11 -5.57 7.31
N VAL A 141 -3.75 -4.65 6.42
CA VAL A 141 -4.60 -4.20 5.31
C VAL A 141 -3.99 -4.65 3.98
N ALA A 142 -4.75 -5.38 3.16
CA ALA A 142 -4.35 -5.64 1.77
C ALA A 142 -4.85 -4.51 0.87
N CYS A 143 -3.92 -3.78 0.26
CA CYS A 143 -4.17 -2.71 -0.71
C CYS A 143 -4.00 -3.26 -2.12
N ILE A 144 -5.09 -3.62 -2.78
CA ILE A 144 -5.10 -4.13 -4.17
C ILE A 144 -5.48 -2.98 -5.10
N VAL A 145 -4.58 -2.63 -6.01
CA VAL A 145 -4.59 -1.35 -6.74
C VAL A 145 -4.63 -1.58 -8.26
N PRO A 146 -5.42 -0.82 -9.03
CA PRO A 146 -5.53 -0.95 -10.49
C PRO A 146 -4.46 -0.12 -11.21
N PHE A 147 -4.44 -0.21 -12.55
CA PHE A 147 -3.37 0.35 -13.38
C PHE A 147 -3.56 1.82 -13.81
N ASN A 148 -4.74 2.41 -13.65
CA ASN A 148 -5.10 3.70 -14.29
C ASN A 148 -4.73 4.96 -13.50
N PHE A 149 -4.45 4.81 -12.21
CA PHE A 149 -3.82 5.82 -11.33
C PHE A 149 -3.03 5.05 -10.26
N PRO A 150 -1.96 4.34 -10.64
CA PRO A 150 -1.29 3.34 -9.81
C PRO A 150 -0.81 3.89 -8.47
N LEU A 151 -0.22 5.09 -8.46
CA LEU A 151 0.39 5.66 -7.26
C LEU A 151 -0.64 6.36 -6.40
N LEU A 152 -1.57 7.10 -7.00
CA LEU A 152 -2.63 7.79 -6.26
C LEU A 152 -3.60 6.82 -5.59
N LEU A 153 -4.09 5.82 -6.33
CA LEU A 153 -5.06 4.86 -5.78
C LEU A 153 -4.41 3.94 -4.73
N MET A 154 -3.08 3.74 -4.80
CA MET A 154 -2.30 3.16 -3.72
C MET A 154 -2.27 4.10 -2.51
N ALA A 155 -1.93 5.38 -2.71
CA ALA A 155 -1.80 6.37 -1.65
C ALA A 155 -3.10 6.56 -0.86
N TRP A 156 -4.25 6.59 -1.54
CA TRP A 156 -5.57 6.68 -0.92
C TRP A 156 -5.92 5.50 0.00
N LYS A 157 -5.19 4.38 -0.08
CA LYS A 157 -5.34 3.22 0.79
C LYS A 157 -4.25 3.18 1.84
N VAL A 158 -3.01 3.36 1.42
CA VAL A 158 -1.81 3.19 2.25
C VAL A 158 -1.68 4.29 3.29
N ALA A 159 -1.80 5.56 2.88
CA ALA A 159 -1.66 6.68 3.81
C ALA A 159 -2.67 6.64 4.98
N PRO A 160 -3.99 6.45 4.77
CA PRO A 160 -4.93 6.30 5.89
C PRO A 160 -4.68 5.05 6.74
N ALA A 161 -4.31 3.92 6.11
CA ALA A 161 -4.05 2.68 6.84
C ALA A 161 -2.87 2.84 7.80
N LEU A 162 -1.75 3.37 7.31
CA LEU A 162 -0.56 3.66 8.11
C LEU A 162 -0.84 4.71 9.20
N ALA A 163 -1.54 5.80 8.87
CA ALA A 163 -1.89 6.85 9.83
C ALA A 163 -2.72 6.31 11.01
N ALA A 164 -3.66 5.41 10.73
CA ALA A 164 -4.49 4.75 11.73
C ALA A 164 -3.74 3.70 12.57
N GLY A 165 -2.51 3.33 12.21
CA GLY A 165 -1.71 2.33 12.93
C GLY A 165 -1.81 0.91 12.37
N ASN A 166 -2.30 0.74 11.12
CA ASN A 166 -2.31 -0.54 10.43
C ASN A 166 -1.01 -0.77 9.66
N THR A 167 -0.65 -2.03 9.44
CA THR A 167 0.39 -2.42 8.47
C THR A 167 -0.25 -2.74 7.12
N VAL A 168 0.49 -2.58 6.02
CA VAL A 168 -0.05 -2.73 4.67
C VAL A 168 0.70 -3.77 3.84
N ILE A 169 -0.05 -4.46 2.99
CA ILE A 169 0.48 -5.28 1.89
C ILE A 169 -0.10 -4.71 0.59
N ILE A 170 0.76 -4.21 -0.27
CA ILE A 170 0.41 -3.55 -1.52
C ILE A 170 0.55 -4.56 -2.66
N LYS A 171 -0.52 -4.71 -3.45
CA LYS A 171 -0.53 -5.49 -4.68
C LYS A 171 -0.89 -4.54 -5.83
N PRO A 172 0.08 -3.99 -6.57
CA PRO A 172 -0.19 -3.18 -7.75
C PRO A 172 -0.75 -4.03 -8.90
N ALA A 173 -1.25 -3.37 -9.93
CA ALA A 173 -1.59 -4.03 -11.18
C ALA A 173 -0.34 -4.63 -11.84
N ASP A 174 -0.54 -5.69 -12.62
CA ASP A 174 0.59 -6.41 -13.25
C ASP A 174 1.25 -5.58 -14.36
N GLN A 175 0.50 -4.62 -14.93
CA GLN A 175 0.94 -3.70 -15.96
C GLN A 175 1.77 -2.53 -15.42
N THR A 176 1.50 -2.08 -14.19
CA THR A 176 2.14 -0.87 -13.61
C THR A 176 2.79 -1.11 -12.23
N PRO A 177 3.60 -2.16 -12.04
CA PRO A 177 4.21 -2.46 -10.74
C PRO A 177 5.50 -1.67 -10.43
N LEU A 178 6.19 -1.13 -11.44
CA LEU A 178 7.56 -0.65 -11.33
C LEU A 178 7.67 0.62 -10.50
N SER A 179 6.73 1.56 -10.65
CA SER A 179 6.69 2.80 -9.86
C SER A 179 6.35 2.51 -8.41
N THR A 180 5.44 1.58 -8.16
CA THR A 180 5.11 1.14 -6.79
C THR A 180 6.33 0.49 -6.12
N LEU A 181 7.06 -0.36 -6.84
CA LEU A 181 8.32 -0.94 -6.33
C LEU A 181 9.40 0.12 -6.13
N ARG A 182 9.48 1.14 -6.99
CA ARG A 182 10.44 2.23 -6.84
C ARG A 182 10.21 3.03 -5.55
N LEU A 183 8.97 3.21 -5.12
CA LEU A 183 8.66 3.81 -3.82
C LEU A 183 9.26 3.02 -2.65
N ALA A 184 9.33 1.69 -2.71
CA ALA A 184 9.99 0.92 -1.66
C ALA A 184 11.50 1.21 -1.58
N GLU A 185 12.15 1.51 -2.70
CA GLU A 185 13.58 1.82 -2.74
C GLU A 185 13.89 3.23 -2.24
N THR A 186 13.06 4.21 -2.56
CA THR A 186 13.38 5.63 -2.38
C THR A 186 12.52 6.36 -1.36
N VAL A 187 11.34 5.83 -1.02
CA VAL A 187 10.33 6.54 -0.22
C VAL A 187 9.96 5.79 1.06
N PHE A 188 9.95 4.46 1.05
CA PHE A 188 9.49 3.65 2.18
C PHE A 188 10.61 2.95 2.97
N ASP A 189 11.86 3.22 2.64
CA ASP A 189 13.07 2.65 3.24
C ASP A 189 13.25 3.00 4.73
N HIS A 190 12.66 4.10 5.20
CA HIS A 190 12.72 4.51 6.61
C HIS A 190 11.59 3.94 7.48
N PHE A 191 10.61 3.24 6.91
CA PHE A 191 9.58 2.58 7.71
C PHE A 191 10.14 1.31 8.39
N PRO A 192 9.64 0.95 9.59
CA PRO A 192 10.04 -0.30 10.21
C PRO A 192 9.77 -1.51 9.31
N PRO A 193 10.67 -2.51 9.30
CA PRO A 193 10.49 -3.73 8.52
C PRO A 193 9.11 -4.36 8.73
N GLY A 194 8.43 -4.68 7.62
CA GLY A 194 7.13 -5.35 7.63
C GLY A 194 5.92 -4.41 7.73
N VAL A 195 6.09 -3.13 8.07
CA VAL A 195 4.98 -2.17 8.09
C VAL A 195 4.41 -1.94 6.69
N ILE A 196 5.27 -1.94 5.68
CA ILE A 196 4.92 -1.85 4.26
C ILE A 196 5.55 -3.06 3.56
N ASN A 197 4.73 -3.81 2.82
CA ASN A 197 5.17 -4.89 1.94
C ASN A 197 4.55 -4.69 0.56
N ILE A 198 5.25 -5.08 -0.51
CA ILE A 198 4.81 -4.96 -1.89
C ILE A 198 5.01 -6.30 -2.59
N LEU A 199 3.92 -6.86 -3.10
CA LEU A 199 3.90 -8.13 -3.83
C LEU A 199 3.48 -7.89 -5.28
N THR A 200 4.17 -8.53 -6.21
CA THR A 200 3.81 -8.56 -7.64
C THR A 200 3.30 -9.95 -8.01
N GLY A 201 2.52 -10.05 -9.10
CA GLY A 201 2.01 -11.33 -9.59
C GLY A 201 0.51 -11.30 -9.82
N ASN A 202 0.00 -12.26 -10.58
CA ASN A 202 -1.39 -12.23 -11.00
C ASN A 202 -2.37 -12.35 -9.81
N GLY A 203 -3.56 -11.74 -9.97
CA GLY A 203 -4.57 -11.67 -8.91
C GLY A 203 -4.92 -13.01 -8.24
N PRO A 204 -5.22 -14.08 -9.01
CA PRO A 204 -5.55 -15.38 -8.43
C PRO A 204 -4.43 -16.03 -7.61
N ARG A 205 -3.15 -15.88 -8.01
CA ARG A 205 -2.05 -16.54 -7.31
C ARG A 205 -1.58 -15.77 -6.07
N VAL A 206 -1.55 -14.43 -6.13
CA VAL A 206 -0.98 -13.63 -5.03
C VAL A 206 -2.03 -12.85 -4.25
N ALA A 207 -3.10 -12.33 -4.88
CA ALA A 207 -4.07 -11.48 -4.20
C ALA A 207 -5.17 -12.29 -3.47
N GLU A 208 -5.61 -13.42 -4.01
CA GLU A 208 -6.65 -14.26 -3.38
C GLU A 208 -6.22 -14.83 -2.01
N PRO A 209 -4.96 -15.27 -1.82
CA PRO A 209 -4.46 -15.58 -0.48
C PRO A 209 -4.53 -14.39 0.48
N LEU A 210 -4.29 -13.16 0.02
CA LEU A 210 -4.45 -11.97 0.88
C LEU A 210 -5.92 -11.75 1.28
N VAL A 211 -6.84 -11.97 0.34
CA VAL A 211 -8.29 -11.76 0.53
C VAL A 211 -8.89 -12.75 1.52
N THR A 212 -8.44 -14.00 1.50
CA THR A 212 -9.06 -15.10 2.27
C THR A 212 -8.38 -15.37 3.60
N HIS A 213 -7.25 -14.72 3.89
CA HIS A 213 -6.47 -15.02 5.08
C HIS A 213 -6.99 -14.27 6.32
N LYS A 214 -7.29 -15.02 7.39
CA LYS A 214 -7.84 -14.49 8.66
C LYS A 214 -7.02 -13.37 9.32
N ASP A 215 -5.72 -13.31 9.04
CA ASP A 215 -4.83 -12.29 9.60
C ASP A 215 -4.83 -10.97 8.79
N VAL A 216 -5.63 -10.91 7.71
CA VAL A 216 -5.82 -9.72 6.85
C VAL A 216 -7.28 -9.27 6.96
N PRO A 217 -7.68 -8.61 8.06
CA PRO A 217 -9.07 -8.27 8.32
C PRO A 217 -9.65 -7.19 7.41
N VAL A 218 -8.83 -6.48 6.62
CA VAL A 218 -9.28 -5.39 5.76
C VAL A 218 -8.73 -5.54 4.35
N ILE A 219 -9.63 -5.60 3.38
CA ILE A 219 -9.31 -5.56 1.96
C ILE A 219 -9.72 -4.21 1.37
N ALA A 220 -8.73 -3.43 0.96
CA ALA A 220 -8.94 -2.18 0.25
C ALA A 220 -8.68 -2.42 -1.25
N PHE A 221 -9.74 -2.57 -2.03
CA PHE A 221 -9.68 -2.85 -3.46
C PHE A 221 -10.18 -1.65 -4.28
N THR A 222 -9.53 -1.38 -5.41
CA THR A 222 -10.11 -0.58 -6.51
C THR A 222 -9.90 -1.35 -7.81
N GLY A 223 -10.93 -1.46 -8.64
CA GLY A 223 -10.87 -2.17 -9.92
C GLY A 223 -12.27 -2.46 -10.45
N SER A 224 -12.39 -3.47 -11.30
CA SER A 224 -13.68 -3.78 -11.95
C SER A 224 -14.73 -4.31 -10.96
N THR A 225 -16.00 -4.03 -11.25
CA THR A 225 -17.14 -4.50 -10.45
C THR A 225 -17.15 -6.02 -10.30
N ALA A 226 -16.83 -6.77 -11.36
CA ALA A 226 -16.81 -8.23 -11.34
C ALA A 226 -15.76 -8.78 -10.35
N VAL A 227 -14.56 -8.20 -10.33
CA VAL A 227 -13.51 -8.58 -9.37
C VAL A 227 -13.90 -8.15 -7.95
N GLY A 228 -14.45 -6.95 -7.78
CA GLY A 228 -14.95 -6.47 -6.48
C GLY A 228 -16.03 -7.38 -5.88
N GLN A 229 -17.00 -7.81 -6.68
CA GLN A 229 -18.02 -8.78 -6.26
C GLN A 229 -17.43 -10.15 -5.91
N ARG A 230 -16.37 -10.57 -6.60
CA ARG A 230 -15.65 -11.81 -6.25
C ARG A 230 -14.95 -11.66 -4.90
N ILE A 231 -14.19 -10.60 -4.69
CA ILE A 231 -13.50 -10.31 -3.43
C ILE A 231 -14.52 -10.29 -2.28
N ALA A 232 -15.63 -9.57 -2.44
CA ALA A 232 -16.67 -9.48 -1.42
C ALA A 232 -17.37 -10.81 -1.09
N ARG A 233 -17.30 -11.83 -1.97
CA ARG A 233 -17.79 -13.19 -1.67
C ARG A 233 -16.74 -14.07 -1.00
N LEU A 234 -15.45 -13.74 -1.14
CA LEU A 234 -14.34 -14.51 -0.59
C LEU A 234 -13.91 -14.02 0.81
N ALA A 235 -14.04 -12.70 1.06
CA ALA A 235 -13.65 -12.02 2.28
C ALA A 235 -14.67 -12.21 3.43
#